data_AF-B7YZT2-F1
#
_entry.id   AF-B7YZT2-F1
#
_cell.length_a   1.000
_cell.length_b   1.000
_cell.length_c   1.000
_cell.angle_alpha   90.00
_cell.angle_beta   90.00
_cell.angle_gamma   90.00
#
_symmetry.space_group_name_H-M   'P 1'
#
loop_
_entity.id
_entity.type
_entity.pdbx_description
1 polymer ?
#
loop_
_entity_poly.entity_id
_entity_poly.type
_entity_poly.pdbx_seq_one_letter_code
_entity_poly.pdbx_strand_id
1 'polypeptide(L)'
;MEDLLNEVVPQEDLERFEKKYHHELELDGEVTTDTKFEYAFCLVRSRYTNDVRKGIMILEELARTHPDGRRDYIYYLAFGNARIKEYTSGLKYCRAFLDIESNDQVRSLEEYIKKEIDKEVAKGMVVAGGAALVLGGILGLGIAMARNKQKREK
;
A
#
# COMPACT_ATOMS: atom_id res chain seq x y z
N MET A 1 -3.92 -9.25 10.25
CA MET A 1 -3.62 -8.01 9.48
C MET A 1 -4.07 -8.16 8.03
N GLU A 2 -3.62 -9.19 7.32
CA GLU A 2 -4.11 -9.48 5.96
C GLU A 2 -5.64 -9.56 5.88
N ASP A 3 -6.29 -10.29 6.79
CA ASP A 3 -7.75 -10.38 6.86
C ASP A 3 -8.42 -9.00 7.05
N LEU A 4 -7.85 -8.15 7.90
CA LEU A 4 -8.36 -6.80 8.17
C LEU A 4 -8.21 -5.88 6.94
N LEU A 5 -7.12 -6.01 6.19
CA LEU A 5 -6.90 -5.26 4.95
C LEU A 5 -7.79 -5.76 3.81
N ASN A 6 -8.22 -7.03 3.87
CA ASN A 6 -9.14 -7.62 2.91
C ASN A 6 -10.61 -7.43 3.28
N GLU A 7 -10.91 -6.93 4.49
CA GLU A 7 -12.26 -6.57 4.89
C GLU A 7 -12.78 -5.41 4.02
N VAL A 8 -14.00 -5.59 3.49
CA VAL A 8 -14.65 -4.62 2.59
C VAL A 8 -15.94 -4.14 3.22
N VAL A 9 -16.13 -2.82 3.21
CA VAL A 9 -17.39 -2.21 3.65
C VAL A 9 -18.52 -2.55 2.66
N PRO A 10 -19.73 -2.88 3.14
CA PRO A 10 -20.90 -3.08 2.28
C PRO A 10 -21.12 -1.90 1.33
N GLN A 11 -21.52 -2.19 0.09
CA GLN A 11 -21.72 -1.14 -0.91
C GLN A 11 -22.83 -0.17 -0.48
N GLU A 12 -23.84 -0.67 0.21
CA GLU A 12 -24.97 0.11 0.73
C GLU A 12 -24.51 1.17 1.74
N ASP A 13 -23.54 0.83 2.60
CA ASP A 13 -22.98 1.77 3.57
C ASP A 13 -22.14 2.84 2.86
N LEU A 14 -21.32 2.45 1.89
CA LEU A 14 -20.54 3.39 1.09
C LEU A 14 -21.44 4.39 0.37
N GLU A 15 -22.50 3.91 -0.29
CA GLU A 15 -23.48 4.76 -0.98
C GLU A 15 -24.23 5.68 -0.01
N ARG A 16 -24.51 5.23 1.21
CA ARG A 16 -25.15 6.05 2.25
C ARG A 16 -24.25 7.23 2.64
N PHE A 17 -22.97 6.99 2.90
CA PHE A 17 -22.04 8.07 3.24
C PHE A 17 -21.73 8.97 2.04
N GLU A 18 -21.70 8.43 0.83
CA GLU A 18 -21.56 9.22 -0.40
C GLU A 18 -22.74 10.18 -0.58
N LYS A 19 -23.98 9.71 -0.39
CA LYS A 19 -25.17 10.57 -0.43
C LYS A 19 -25.12 11.66 0.63
N LYS A 20 -24.70 11.32 1.86
CA LYS A 20 -24.54 12.30 2.94
C LYS A 20 -23.51 13.38 2.58
N TYR A 21 -22.35 12.96 2.06
CA TYR A 21 -21.28 13.85 1.60
C TYR A 21 -21.75 14.81 0.52
N HIS A 22 -22.45 14.30 -0.51
CA HIS A 22 -22.96 15.14 -1.59
C HIS A 22 -24.10 16.04 -1.14
N HIS A 23 -24.95 15.57 -0.22
CA HIS A 23 -26.04 16.38 0.31
C HIS A 23 -25.53 17.60 1.09
N GLU A 24 -24.53 17.44 1.96
CA GLU A 24 -23.88 18.58 2.65
C GLU A 24 -23.22 19.53 1.65
N LEU A 25 -22.56 18.99 0.63
CA LEU A 25 -21.93 19.82 -0.41
C LEU A 25 -22.95 20.64 -1.20
N GLU A 26 -24.13 20.08 -1.47
CA GLU A 26 -25.21 20.76 -2.19
C GLU A 26 -25.93 21.82 -1.35
N LEU A 27 -26.16 21.56 -0.06
CA LEU A 27 -26.89 22.45 0.83
C LEU A 27 -26.02 23.59 1.38
N ASP A 28 -24.85 23.23 1.91
CA ASP A 28 -24.02 24.15 2.70
C ASP A 28 -22.81 24.67 1.91
N GLY A 29 -22.52 24.06 0.75
CA GLY A 29 -21.35 24.38 -0.09
C GLY A 29 -20.02 23.86 0.47
N GLU A 30 -20.01 23.38 1.72
CA GLU A 30 -18.88 22.78 2.41
C GLU A 30 -19.34 21.51 3.14
N VAL A 31 -18.49 20.49 3.14
CA VAL A 31 -18.76 19.23 3.86
C VAL A 31 -18.07 19.28 5.20
N THR A 32 -18.79 18.91 6.26
CA THR A 32 -18.26 18.86 7.63
C THR A 32 -17.10 17.88 7.74
N THR A 33 -16.16 18.15 8.64
CA THR A 33 -14.98 17.30 8.89
C THR A 33 -15.38 15.86 9.21
N ASP A 34 -16.43 15.67 10.00
CA ASP A 34 -16.96 14.36 10.38
C ASP A 34 -17.49 13.60 9.16
N THR A 35 -18.32 14.22 8.33
CA THR A 35 -18.85 13.58 7.12
C THR A 35 -17.76 13.30 6.08
N LYS A 36 -16.79 14.21 5.91
CA LYS A 36 -15.60 13.96 5.07
C LYS A 36 -14.83 12.73 5.58
N PHE A 37 -14.62 12.64 6.89
CA PHE A 37 -13.89 11.54 7.49
C PHE A 37 -14.64 10.21 7.37
N GLU A 38 -15.94 10.17 7.70
CA GLU A 38 -16.79 8.98 7.58
C GLU A 38 -16.80 8.44 6.14
N TYR A 39 -16.95 9.34 5.16
CA TYR A 39 -16.92 8.97 3.76
C TYR A 39 -15.54 8.42 3.35
N ALA A 40 -14.46 9.10 3.73
CA ALA A 40 -13.11 8.63 3.43
C ALA A 40 -12.79 7.29 4.12
N PHE A 41 -13.28 7.08 5.34
CA PHE A 41 -13.20 5.84 6.10
C PHE A 41 -13.87 4.67 5.36
N CYS A 42 -15.02 4.88 4.72
CA CYS A 42 -15.66 3.86 3.90
C CYS A 42 -14.90 3.64 2.58
N LEU A 43 -14.45 4.71 1.93
CA LEU A 43 -13.69 4.65 0.68
C LEU A 43 -12.40 3.83 0.82
N VAL A 44 -11.64 4.02 1.90
CA VAL A 44 -10.42 3.24 2.14
C VAL A 44 -10.67 1.77 2.46
N ARG A 45 -11.93 1.36 2.65
CA ARG A 45 -12.38 -0.04 2.78
C ARG A 45 -13.19 -0.53 1.57
N SER A 46 -13.27 0.22 0.48
CA SER A 46 -13.92 -0.23 -0.76
C SER A 46 -13.13 -1.38 -1.42
N ARG A 47 -13.82 -2.21 -2.21
CA ARG A 47 -13.18 -3.22 -3.08
C ARG A 47 -12.44 -2.59 -4.27
N TYR A 48 -12.76 -1.34 -4.62
CA TYR A 48 -12.21 -0.68 -5.80
C TYR A 48 -11.01 0.19 -5.43
N THR A 49 -9.87 -0.06 -6.07
CA THR A 49 -8.63 0.70 -5.83
C THR A 49 -8.80 2.21 -6.04
N ASN A 50 -9.64 2.63 -6.99
CA ASN A 50 -9.90 4.05 -7.25
C ASN A 50 -10.63 4.73 -6.09
N ASP A 51 -11.57 4.04 -5.46
CA ASP A 51 -12.24 4.52 -4.25
C ASP A 51 -11.24 4.65 -3.11
N VAL A 52 -10.37 3.66 -2.92
CA VAL A 52 -9.33 3.72 -1.89
C VAL A 52 -8.41 4.91 -2.10
N ARG A 53 -7.99 5.19 -3.35
CA ARG A 53 -7.22 6.39 -3.69
C ARG A 53 -7.97 7.69 -3.38
N LYS A 54 -9.25 7.76 -3.73
CA LYS A 54 -10.12 8.91 -3.38
C LYS A 54 -10.17 9.10 -1.86
N GLY A 55 -10.35 8.02 -1.10
CA GLY A 55 -10.34 8.06 0.37
C GLY A 55 -9.02 8.56 0.94
N ILE A 56 -7.89 8.08 0.41
CA ILE A 56 -6.55 8.58 0.79
C ILE A 56 -6.44 10.08 0.52
N MET A 57 -6.85 10.56 -0.66
CA MET A 57 -6.78 11.99 -0.98
C MET A 57 -7.59 12.85 0.00
N ILE A 58 -8.80 12.42 0.38
CA ILE A 58 -9.63 13.13 1.37
C ILE A 58 -8.95 13.11 2.74
N LEU A 59 -8.37 11.98 3.16
CA LEU A 59 -7.65 11.88 4.44
C LEU A 59 -6.39 12.75 4.47
N GLU A 60 -5.67 12.89 3.35
CA GLU A 60 -4.52 13.81 3.25
C GLU A 60 -4.95 15.28 3.34
N GLU A 61 -6.10 15.64 2.78
CA GLU A 61 -6.70 16.96 2.98
C GLU A 61 -7.04 17.18 4.46
N LEU A 62 -7.77 16.25 5.08
CA LEU A 62 -8.16 16.32 6.50
C LEU A 62 -6.94 16.41 7.42
N ALA A 63 -5.89 15.62 7.17
CA ALA A 63 -4.66 15.65 7.95
C ALA A 63 -3.88 16.98 7.85
N ARG A 64 -4.10 17.76 6.79
CA ARG A 64 -3.50 19.09 6.62
C ARG A 64 -4.35 20.21 7.21
N THR A 65 -5.67 20.12 7.08
CA THR A 65 -6.60 21.20 7.45
C THR A 65 -7.15 21.07 8.88
N HIS A 66 -7.22 19.85 9.41
CA HIS A 66 -7.83 19.54 10.71
C HIS A 66 -6.84 18.75 11.59
N PRO A 67 -5.92 19.44 12.29
CA PRO A 67 -4.89 18.75 13.08
C PRO A 67 -5.46 17.96 14.27
N ASP A 68 -6.65 18.29 14.78
CA ASP A 68 -7.25 17.65 15.95
C ASP A 68 -7.54 16.15 15.73
N GLY A 69 -7.97 15.77 14.53
CA GLY A 69 -8.22 14.37 14.15
C GLY A 69 -7.02 13.67 13.52
N ARG A 70 -5.85 14.33 13.47
CA ARG A 70 -4.68 13.89 12.69
C ARG A 70 -4.24 12.47 13.01
N ARG A 71 -4.34 12.04 14.26
CA ARG A 71 -4.01 10.67 14.68
C ARG A 71 -4.81 9.64 13.87
N ASP A 72 -6.13 9.79 13.85
CA ASP A 72 -7.03 8.84 13.21
C ASP A 72 -6.85 8.90 11.69
N TYR A 73 -6.61 10.08 11.13
CA TYR A 73 -6.33 10.24 9.70
C TYR A 73 -5.04 9.53 9.29
N ILE A 74 -3.95 9.67 10.06
CA ILE A 74 -2.67 9.00 9.77
C ILE A 74 -2.84 7.48 9.81
N TYR A 75 -3.61 6.95 10.76
CA TYR A 75 -3.91 5.51 10.80
C TYR A 75 -4.59 5.04 9.52
N TYR A 76 -5.64 5.73 9.09
CA TYR A 76 -6.36 5.37 7.86
C TYR A 76 -5.57 5.63 6.59
N LEU A 77 -4.63 6.59 6.61
CA LEU A 77 -3.65 6.77 5.53
C LEU A 77 -2.71 5.57 5.44
N ALA A 78 -2.17 5.09 6.57
CA ALA A 78 -1.35 3.89 6.60
C ALA A 78 -2.13 2.67 6.07
N PHE A 79 -3.35 2.49 6.57
CA PHE A 79 -4.25 1.39 6.17
C PHE A 79 -4.58 1.44 4.67
N GLY A 80 -5.02 2.59 4.16
CA GLY A 80 -5.37 2.77 2.75
C GLY A 80 -4.18 2.53 1.82
N ASN A 81 -3.01 3.09 2.14
CA ASN A 81 -1.79 2.87 1.36
C ASN A 81 -1.35 1.40 1.36
N ALA A 82 -1.47 0.70 2.49
CA ALA A 82 -1.19 -0.72 2.56
C ALA A 82 -2.12 -1.54 1.64
N ARG A 83 -3.43 -1.22 1.61
CA ARG A 83 -4.40 -1.92 0.74
C ARG A 83 -4.10 -1.78 -0.75
N ILE A 84 -3.65 -0.60 -1.19
CA ILE A 84 -3.26 -0.37 -2.60
C ILE A 84 -1.82 -0.75 -2.90
N LYS A 85 -1.13 -1.39 -1.94
CA LYS A 85 0.27 -1.82 -2.04
C LYS A 85 1.28 -0.70 -2.25
N GLU A 86 0.91 0.54 -1.88
CA GLU A 86 1.83 1.67 -1.80
C GLU A 86 2.59 1.61 -0.47
N TYR A 87 3.36 0.52 -0.30
CA TYR A 87 3.98 0.14 0.97
C TYR A 87 4.96 1.19 1.51
N THR A 88 5.67 1.92 0.65
CA THR A 88 6.57 3.00 1.06
C THR A 88 5.81 4.12 1.78
N SER A 89 4.69 4.55 1.21
CA SER A 89 3.81 5.56 1.81
C SER A 89 3.14 5.03 3.07
N GLY A 90 2.63 3.79 3.04
CA GLY A 90 2.03 3.14 4.20
C GLY A 90 2.99 3.02 5.39
N LEU A 91 4.24 2.65 5.13
CA LEU A 91 5.29 2.56 6.15
C LEU A 91 5.63 3.94 6.74
N LYS A 92 5.68 4.98 5.90
CA LYS A 92 5.88 6.36 6.36
C LYS A 92 4.77 6.79 7.33
N TYR A 93 3.52 6.50 7.01
CA TYR A 93 2.39 6.82 7.88
C TYR A 93 2.37 5.98 9.16
N CYS A 94 2.71 4.69 9.10
CA CYS A 94 2.85 3.86 10.31
C CYS A 94 3.88 4.45 11.29
N ARG A 95 5.05 4.84 10.78
CA ARG A 95 6.10 5.46 11.60
C ARG A 95 5.65 6.80 12.17
N ALA A 96 5.05 7.65 11.35
CA ALA A 96 4.52 8.93 11.81
C ALA A 96 3.46 8.78 12.90
N PHE A 97 2.64 7.71 12.86
CA PHE A 97 1.71 7.39 13.93
C PHE A 97 2.45 6.91 15.19
N LEU A 98 3.40 5.97 15.05
CA LEU A 98 4.14 5.40 16.17
C LEU A 98 5.05 6.40 16.89
N ASP A 99 5.48 7.46 16.20
CA ASP A 99 6.20 8.60 16.79
C ASP A 99 5.29 9.44 17.72
N ILE A 100 3.97 9.42 17.48
CA ILE A 100 2.97 10.11 18.32
C ILE A 100 2.54 9.19 19.47
N GLU A 101 2.18 7.94 19.17
CA GLU A 101 1.61 6.99 20.12
C GLU A 101 2.03 5.55 19.78
N SER A 102 2.55 4.82 20.76
CA SER A 102 2.79 3.38 20.60
C SER A 102 1.46 2.64 20.56
N ASN A 103 1.20 1.95 19.46
CA ASN A 103 -0.02 1.16 19.26
C ASN A 103 0.31 -0.17 18.59
N ASP A 104 -0.13 -1.28 19.19
CA ASP A 104 0.18 -2.63 18.72
C ASP A 104 -0.49 -2.96 17.39
N GLN A 105 -1.65 -2.38 17.09
CA GLN A 105 -2.31 -2.55 15.79
C GLN A 105 -1.47 -1.90 14.68
N VAL A 106 -0.95 -0.70 14.94
CA VAL A 106 -0.08 0.01 14.00
C VAL A 106 1.26 -0.67 13.84
N ARG A 107 1.81 -1.23 14.92
CA ARG A 107 3.02 -2.06 14.85
C ARG A 107 2.79 -3.32 14.02
N SER A 108 1.66 -3.99 14.19
CA SER A 108 1.27 -5.14 13.36
C SER A 108 1.12 -4.77 11.89
N LEU A 109 0.61 -3.57 11.60
CA LEU A 109 0.50 -3.04 10.23
C LEU A 109 1.88 -2.72 9.66
N GLU A 110 2.75 -2.08 10.44
CA GLU A 110 4.13 -1.79 10.06
C GLU A 110 4.90 -3.08 9.73
N GLU A 111 4.77 -4.11 10.57
CA GLU A 111 5.37 -5.43 10.35
C GLU A 111 4.83 -6.14 9.11
N TYR A 112 3.52 -6.06 8.88
CA TYR A 112 2.90 -6.59 7.67
C TYR A 112 3.48 -5.92 6.42
N ILE A 113 3.53 -4.57 6.41
CA ILE A 113 4.09 -3.80 5.29
C ILE A 113 5.57 -4.17 5.06
N LYS A 114 6.38 -4.29 6.11
CA LYS A 114 7.78 -4.72 6.01
C LYS A 114 7.91 -6.10 5.37
N LYS A 115 7.11 -7.07 5.81
CA LYS A 115 7.09 -8.43 5.23
C LYS A 115 6.70 -8.42 3.75
N GLU A 116 5.75 -7.58 3.35
CA GLU A 116 5.35 -7.45 1.95
C GLU A 116 6.47 -6.82 1.10
N ILE A 117 7.16 -5.79 1.60
CA ILE A 117 8.34 -5.23 0.94
C ILE A 117 9.44 -6.29 0.78
N ASP A 118 9.74 -7.06 1.84
CA ASP A 118 10.77 -8.10 1.82
C ASP A 118 10.43 -9.21 0.81
N LYS A 119 9.15 -9.57 0.68
CA LYS A 119 8.68 -10.52 -0.35
C LYS A 119 8.96 -9.99 -1.76
N GLU A 120 8.70 -8.71 -2.03
CA GLU A 120 8.98 -8.11 -3.34
C GLU A 120 10.49 -8.02 -3.63
N VAL A 121 11.30 -7.67 -2.62
CA VAL A 121 12.77 -7.67 -2.72
C VAL A 121 13.28 -9.09 -3.00
N ALA A 122 12.77 -10.10 -2.28
CA ALA A 122 13.14 -11.50 -2.48
C ALA A 122 12.78 -12.00 -3.89
N LYS A 123 11.58 -11.69 -4.39
CA LYS A 123 11.18 -12.01 -5.78
C LYS A 123 12.14 -11.37 -6.79
N GLY A 124 12.51 -10.10 -6.58
CA GLY A 124 13.49 -9.41 -7.42
C GLY A 124 14.87 -10.10 -7.43
N MET A 125 15.37 -10.49 -6.27
CA MET A 125 16.64 -11.22 -6.15
C MET A 125 16.59 -12.61 -6.80
N VAL A 126 15.48 -13.34 -6.66
CA VAL A 126 15.31 -14.67 -7.28
C VAL A 126 15.32 -14.55 -8.80
N VAL A 127 14.63 -13.55 -9.36
CA VAL A 127 14.63 -13.29 -10.80
C VAL A 127 16.04 -12.92 -11.28
N ALA A 128 16.74 -12.04 -10.56
CA ALA A 128 18.10 -11.63 -10.91
C ALA A 128 19.12 -12.78 -10.80
N GLY A 129 19.07 -13.56 -9.72
CA GLY A 129 19.93 -14.71 -9.49
C GLY A 129 19.69 -15.84 -10.49
N GLY A 130 18.42 -16.13 -10.79
CA GLY A 130 18.05 -17.11 -11.82
C GLY A 130 18.53 -16.69 -13.21
N ALA A 131 18.35 -15.43 -13.59
CA ALA A 131 18.85 -14.90 -14.86
C ALA A 131 20.39 -14.97 -14.93
N ALA A 132 21.09 -14.62 -13.85
CA ALA A 132 22.54 -14.70 -13.78
C ALA A 132 23.07 -16.15 -13.89
N LEU A 133 22.37 -17.13 -13.29
CA LEU A 133 22.72 -18.55 -13.42
C LEU A 133 22.50 -19.07 -14.85
N VAL A 134 21.41 -18.68 -15.51
CA VAL A 134 21.15 -19.08 -16.91
C VAL A 134 22.19 -18.46 -17.86
N LEU A 135 22.46 -17.16 -17.73
CA LEU A 135 23.46 -16.47 -18.55
C LEU A 135 24.87 -17.00 -18.28
N GLY A 136 25.24 -17.19 -17.00
CA GLY A 136 26.52 -17.77 -16.60
C GLY A 136 26.67 -19.22 -17.06
N GLY A 137 25.60 -20.01 -17.04
CA GLY A 137 25.58 -21.38 -17.54
C GLY A 137 25.79 -21.46 -19.06
N ILE A 138 25.08 -20.62 -19.83
CA ILE A 138 25.24 -20.57 -21.30
C ILE A 138 26.64 -20.08 -21.67
N LEU A 139 27.14 -19.00 -21.07
CA LEU A 139 28.49 -18.49 -21.31
C LEU A 139 29.55 -19.51 -20.89
N GLY A 140 29.36 -20.15 -19.73
CA GLY A 140 30.25 -21.19 -19.22
C GLY A 140 30.33 -22.41 -20.14
N LEU A 141 29.18 -22.90 -20.62
CA LEU A 141 29.10 -24.00 -21.59
C LEU A 141 29.70 -23.60 -22.94
N GLY A 142 29.48 -22.37 -23.41
CA GLY A 142 30.06 -21.85 -24.64
C GLY A 142 31.60 -21.78 -24.59
N ILE A 143 32.15 -21.25 -23.50
CA ILE A 143 33.60 -21.19 -23.27
C ILE A 143 34.19 -22.60 -23.10
N ALA A 144 33.50 -23.49 -22.39
CA ALA A 144 33.94 -24.88 -22.22
C ALA A 144 33.97 -25.62 -23.56
N MET A 145 32.93 -25.49 -24.40
CA MET A 145 32.90 -26.08 -25.74
C MET A 145 33.97 -25.50 -26.66
N ALA A 146 34.19 -24.17 -26.62
CA ALA A 146 35.26 -23.53 -27.40
C ALA A 146 36.66 -24.04 -27.01
N ARG A 147 36.93 -24.21 -25.71
CA ARG A 147 38.18 -24.79 -25.21
C ARG A 147 38.34 -26.26 -25.61
N ASN A 148 37.28 -27.05 -25.57
CA ASN A 148 37.33 -28.46 -25.96
C ASN A 148 37.59 -28.62 -27.47
N LYS A 149 37.04 -27.72 -28.30
CA LYS A 149 37.32 -27.71 -29.74
C LYS A 149 38.78 -27.38 -30.04
N GLN A 150 39.36 -26.39 -29.38
CA GLN A 150 40.80 -26.06 -29.52
C GLN A 150 41.73 -27.21 -29.10
N LYS A 151 41.35 -28.01 -28.08
CA LYS A 151 42.16 -29.16 -27.65
C LYS A 151 42.12 -30.32 -28.64
N ARG A 152 41.10 -30.37 -29.50
CA ARG A 152 40.91 -31.43 -30.51
C ARG A 152 41.61 -31.13 -31.84
N GLU A 153 41.95 -29.87 -32.08
CA GLU A 153 42.70 -29.39 -33.26
C GLU A 153 44.24 -29.36 -33.02
N LYS A 154 44.71 -29.69 -31.81
CA LYS A 154 46.12 -29.92 -31.48
C LYS A 154 46.41 -31.41 -31.34
#